data_AF-A0A3D0HNM8-F1
#
_entry.id   AF-A0A3D0HNM8-F1
#
_cell.length_a   1.000
_cell.length_b   1.000
_cell.length_c   1.000
_cell.angle_alpha   90.00
_cell.angle_beta   90.00
_cell.angle_gamma   90.00
#
_symmetry.space_group_name_H-M   'P 1'
#
loop_
_entity.id
_entity.type
_entity.pdbx_description
1 polymer ?
#
loop_
_entity_poly.entity_id
_entity_poly.type
_entity_poly.pdbx_seq_one_letter_code
_entity_poly.pdbx_strand_id
1 'polypeptide(L)'
;MRNVQTLPQLQDLQTETFIYAAVVAIAIFLVAFLIANMIPYQGGNDRSYIKRRIGFIVCVVLGALGFWLYNNLYVSSFIQQVAFRHQFATTNLICLAITIGGSVAVSLIVMFVFRHSKFGSILGKEKK
;
A
#
# COMPACT_ATOMS: atom_id res chain seq x y z
N MET A 1 9.68 9.36 -18.56
CA MET A 1 8.40 8.77 -19.03
C MET A 1 8.15 9.23 -20.46
N ARG A 2 7.52 8.39 -21.28
CA ARG A 2 7.18 8.72 -22.68
C ARG A 2 5.91 9.57 -22.72
N ASN A 3 5.83 10.53 -23.65
CA ASN A 3 4.59 11.28 -23.89
C ASN A 3 3.51 10.35 -24.44
N VAL A 4 2.32 10.37 -23.84
CA VAL A 4 1.18 9.54 -24.25
C VAL A 4 0.27 10.33 -25.16
N GLN A 5 0.20 9.93 -26.43
CA GLN A 5 -0.62 10.59 -27.46
C GLN A 5 -1.60 9.64 -28.16
N THR A 6 -1.42 8.32 -28.02
CA THR A 6 -2.27 7.30 -28.66
C THR A 6 -2.88 6.34 -27.63
N LEU A 7 -4.00 5.69 -28.00
CA LEU A 7 -4.70 4.74 -27.13
C LEU A 7 -3.82 3.55 -26.66
N PRO A 8 -2.99 2.92 -27.51
CA PRO A 8 -2.12 1.82 -27.07
C PRO A 8 -1.10 2.27 -26.02
N GLN A 9 -0.52 3.47 -26.18
CA GLN A 9 0.43 4.02 -25.20
C GLN A 9 -0.23 4.27 -23.84
N LEU A 10 -1.51 4.61 -23.82
CA LEU A 10 -2.27 4.76 -22.57
C LEU A 10 -2.50 3.40 -21.89
N GLN A 11 -2.86 2.37 -22.65
CA GLN A 11 -3.07 1.01 -22.12
C GLN A 11 -1.78 0.40 -21.57
N ASP A 12 -0.65 0.62 -22.24
CA ASP A 12 0.66 0.21 -21.76
C ASP A 12 1.00 0.92 -20.43
N LEU A 13 0.79 2.24 -20.36
CA LEU A 13 1.01 3.00 -19.13
C LEU A 13 0.11 2.53 -17.98
N GLN A 14 -1.16 2.22 -18.26
CA GLN A 14 -2.08 1.67 -17.27
C GLN A 14 -1.58 0.31 -16.75
N THR A 15 -1.15 -0.57 -17.65
CA THR A 15 -0.61 -1.89 -17.31
C THR A 15 0.64 -1.79 -16.45
N GLU A 16 1.59 -0.92 -16.81
CA GLU A 16 2.76 -0.61 -15.99
C GLU A 16 2.34 -0.09 -14.60
N THR A 17 1.36 0.81 -14.55
CA THR A 17 0.86 1.37 -13.28
C THR A 17 0.27 0.30 -12.37
N PHE A 18 -0.45 -0.69 -12.91
CA PHE A 18 -0.94 -1.84 -12.13
C PHE A 18 0.19 -2.70 -11.57
N ILE A 19 1.24 -2.97 -12.37
CA ILE A 19 2.41 -3.72 -11.91
C ILE A 19 3.11 -2.96 -10.78
N TYR A 20 3.32 -1.65 -10.95
CA TYR A 20 3.90 -0.82 -9.90
C TYR A 20 3.03 -0.76 -8.64
N ALA A 21 1.70 -0.70 -8.77
CA ALA A 21 0.79 -0.74 -7.64
C ALA A 21 0.95 -2.03 -6.81
N ALA A 22 1.08 -3.18 -7.47
CA ALA A 22 1.34 -4.45 -6.81
C ALA A 22 2.70 -4.48 -6.09
N VAL A 23 3.76 -3.99 -6.73
CA VAL A 23 5.10 -3.89 -6.12
C VAL A 23 5.09 -2.98 -4.90
N VAL A 24 4.42 -1.82 -4.99
CA VAL A 24 4.30 -0.88 -3.88
C VAL A 24 3.48 -1.48 -2.73
N ALA A 25 2.41 -2.24 -3.02
CA ALA A 25 1.64 -2.93 -1.99
C ALA A 25 2.52 -3.91 -1.18
N ILE A 26 3.41 -4.65 -1.85
CA ILE A 26 4.38 -5.55 -1.19
C ILE A 26 5.40 -4.75 -0.38
N ALA A 27 5.91 -3.64 -0.92
CA ALA A 27 6.87 -2.78 -0.22
C ALA A 27 6.28 -2.18 1.06
N ILE A 28 5.03 -1.69 1.01
CA ILE A 28 4.29 -1.19 2.18
C ILE A 28 4.18 -2.27 3.25
N PHE A 29 3.82 -3.49 2.84
CA PHE A 29 3.75 -4.62 3.75
C PHE A 29 5.10 -4.91 4.41
N LEU A 30 6.21 -4.95 3.66
CA LEU A 30 7.54 -5.21 4.19
C LEU A 30 7.97 -4.13 5.20
N VAL A 31 7.74 -2.85 4.88
CA VAL A 31 8.06 -1.73 5.78
C VAL A 31 7.24 -1.85 7.08
N ALA A 32 5.94 -2.10 6.96
CA ALA A 32 5.09 -2.29 8.13
C ALA A 32 5.52 -3.50 8.98
N PHE A 33 5.93 -4.60 8.33
CA PHE A 33 6.44 -5.79 8.99
C PHE A 33 7.73 -5.51 9.78
N LEU A 34 8.68 -4.78 9.20
CA LEU A 34 9.91 -4.39 9.87
C LEU A 34 9.64 -3.51 11.09
N ILE A 35 8.82 -2.47 10.94
CA ILE A 35 8.47 -1.55 12.03
C ILE A 35 7.83 -2.30 13.20
N ALA A 36 6.91 -3.22 12.91
CA ALA A 36 6.26 -4.03 13.93
C ALA A 36 7.22 -4.97 14.67
N ASN A 37 8.25 -5.50 14.00
CA ASN A 37 9.28 -6.34 14.63
C ASN A 37 10.23 -5.53 15.51
N MET A 38 10.51 -4.27 15.14
CA MET A 38 11.35 -3.34 15.91
C MET A 38 10.69 -2.86 17.20
N ILE A 39 9.35 -2.84 17.29
CA ILE A 39 8.65 -2.42 18.51
C ILE A 39 8.81 -3.50 19.60
N PRO A 40 9.55 -3.24 20.69
CA PRO A 40 9.73 -4.21 21.78
C PRO A 40 8.42 -4.38 22.57
N TYR A 41 8.26 -5.53 23.21
CA TYR A 41 7.17 -5.74 24.16
C TYR A 41 7.45 -4.92 25.43
N GLN A 42 6.45 -4.21 25.93
CA GLN A 42 6.57 -3.45 27.17
C GLN A 42 6.07 -4.34 28.31
N GLY A 43 6.98 -4.79 29.19
CA GLY A 43 6.61 -5.55 30.38
C GLY A 43 5.60 -4.77 31.26
N GLY A 44 4.63 -5.46 31.85
CA GLY A 44 3.54 -4.85 32.64
C GLY A 44 2.22 -4.73 31.88
N ASN A 45 1.59 -3.54 31.89
CA ASN A 45 0.35 -3.26 31.15
C ASN A 45 0.65 -3.08 29.65
N ASP A 46 0.95 -4.19 28.96
CA ASP A 46 1.48 -4.14 27.60
C ASP A 46 0.42 -3.64 26.59
N ARG A 47 0.60 -2.39 26.15
CA ARG A 47 -0.18 -1.75 25.07
C ARG A 47 0.57 -1.74 23.73
N SER A 48 1.67 -2.49 23.60
CA SER A 48 2.50 -2.50 22.39
C SER A 48 1.74 -2.97 21.14
N TYR A 49 0.70 -3.80 21.31
CA TYR A 49 -0.17 -4.22 20.21
C TYR A 49 -0.93 -3.03 19.56
N ILE A 50 -1.33 -2.03 20.34
CA ILE A 50 -1.99 -0.82 19.83
C ILE A 50 -0.99 0.02 19.03
N LYS A 51 0.25 0.15 19.54
CA LYS A 51 1.32 0.89 18.85
C LYS A 51 1.67 0.24 17.50
N ARG A 52 1.74 -1.09 17.44
CA ARG A 52 1.96 -1.84 16.19
C ARG A 52 0.80 -1.69 15.21
N ARG A 53 -0.45 -1.69 15.70
CA ARG A 53 -1.65 -1.46 14.86
C ARG A 53 -1.70 -0.04 14.27
N ILE A 54 -1.40 0.98 15.07
CA ILE A 54 -1.33 2.36 14.59
C ILE A 54 -0.20 2.50 13.56
N GLY A 55 0.99 1.94 13.84
CA GLY A 55 2.10 1.94 12.89
C GLY A 55 1.74 1.28 11.56
N PHE A 56 1.04 0.15 11.59
CA PHE A 56 0.53 -0.52 10.40
C PHE A 56 -0.42 0.39 9.59
N ILE A 57 -1.43 0.97 10.23
CA ILE A 57 -2.41 1.86 9.57
C ILE A 57 -1.70 3.07 8.95
N VAL A 58 -0.77 3.68 9.68
CA VAL A 58 0.02 4.83 9.19
C VAL A 58 0.83 4.44 7.95
N CYS A 59 1.48 3.27 7.95
CA CYS A 59 2.25 2.80 6.79
C CYS A 59 1.37 2.57 5.56
N VAL A 60 0.21 1.94 5.73
CA VAL A 60 -0.74 1.69 4.64
C VAL A 60 -1.28 3.00 4.07
N VAL A 61 -1.69 3.93 4.93
CA VAL A 61 -2.24 5.23 4.51
C VAL A 61 -1.19 6.07 3.82
N LEU A 62 0.00 6.25 4.42
CA LEU A 62 1.07 7.06 3.83
C LEU A 62 1.60 6.44 2.53
N GLY A 63 1.77 5.12 2.47
CA GLY A 63 2.23 4.43 1.27
C GLY A 63 1.23 4.54 0.12
N ALA A 64 -0.06 4.33 0.39
CA ALA A 64 -1.10 4.43 -0.63
C ALA A 64 -1.29 5.89 -1.11
N LEU A 65 -1.34 6.85 -0.19
CA LEU A 65 -1.42 8.27 -0.54
C LEU A 65 -0.19 8.74 -1.31
N GLY A 66 1.02 8.32 -0.91
CA GLY A 66 2.26 8.65 -1.60
C GLY A 66 2.26 8.12 -3.04
N PHE A 67 1.85 6.87 -3.24
CA PHE A 67 1.73 6.28 -4.57
C PHE A 67 0.69 7.01 -5.44
N TRP A 68 -0.48 7.31 -4.88
CA TRP A 68 -1.52 8.02 -5.61
C TRP A 68 -1.11 9.45 -5.97
N LEU A 69 -0.44 10.15 -5.06
CA LEU A 69 0.08 11.50 -5.29
C LEU A 69 1.17 11.48 -6.37
N TYR A 70 2.08 10.50 -6.35
CA TYR A 70 3.09 10.31 -7.39
C TYR A 70 2.46 10.10 -8.77
N ASN A 71 1.46 9.22 -8.87
CA ASN A 71 0.75 9.00 -10.14
C ASN A 71 -0.03 10.25 -10.59
N ASN A 72 -0.65 10.98 -9.66
CA ASN A 72 -1.46 12.14 -9.99
C ASN A 72 -0.62 13.38 -10.38
N LEU A 73 0.51 13.62 -9.70
CA LEU A 73 1.35 14.80 -9.96
C LEU A 73 2.39 14.55 -11.05
N TYR A 74 3.09 13.41 -10.98
CA TYR A 74 4.19 13.12 -11.87
C TYR A 74 3.70 12.42 -13.14
N VAL A 75 3.00 11.28 -13.02
CA VAL A 75 2.61 10.48 -14.19
C VAL A 75 1.56 11.18 -15.06
N SER A 76 0.58 11.83 -14.44
CA SER A 76 -0.46 12.61 -15.15
C SER A 76 0.10 13.76 -15.98
N SER A 77 1.28 14.30 -15.62
CA SER A 77 1.90 15.41 -16.35
C SER A 77 2.40 15.03 -17.76
N PHE A 78 2.61 13.74 -18.01
CA PHE A 78 3.06 13.21 -19.31
C PHE A 78 1.90 12.91 -20.29
N ILE A 79 0.66 13.09 -19.85
CA ILE A 79 -0.55 12.87 -20.66
C ILE A 79 -1.03 14.21 -21.22
N GLN A 80 -0.85 14.42 -22.53
CA GLN A 80 -1.18 15.69 -23.18
C GLN A 80 -2.67 15.84 -23.52
N GLN A 81 -3.39 14.72 -23.72
CA GLN A 81 -4.82 14.76 -24.03
C GLN A 81 -5.69 14.71 -22.76
N VAL A 82 -6.63 15.64 -22.64
CA VAL A 82 -7.56 15.74 -21.50
C VAL A 82 -8.43 14.48 -21.35
N ALA A 83 -8.88 13.89 -22.46
CA ALA A 83 -9.68 12.67 -22.45
C ALA A 83 -8.93 11.47 -21.84
N PHE A 84 -7.65 11.30 -22.19
CA PHE A 84 -6.79 10.25 -21.63
C PHE A 84 -6.44 10.51 -20.17
N ARG A 85 -6.36 11.78 -19.76
CA ARG A 85 -6.13 12.15 -18.36
C ARG A 85 -7.29 11.71 -17.45
N HIS A 86 -8.53 11.82 -17.93
CA HIS A 86 -9.70 11.34 -17.20
C HIS A 86 -9.70 9.81 -17.08
N GLN A 87 -9.40 9.09 -18.17
CA GLN A 87 -9.30 7.62 -18.12
C GLN A 87 -8.18 7.15 -17.17
N PHE A 88 -7.02 7.81 -17.20
CA PHE A 88 -5.92 7.51 -16.29
C PHE A 88 -6.26 7.84 -14.83
N ALA A 89 -7.01 8.91 -14.55
CA ALA A 89 -7.46 9.23 -13.20
C ALA A 89 -8.34 8.13 -12.60
N THR A 90 -9.27 7.55 -13.40
CA THR A 90 -10.06 6.40 -12.99
C THR A 90 -9.17 5.19 -12.70
N THR A 91 -8.20 4.88 -13.57
CA THR A 91 -7.25 3.79 -13.34
C THR A 91 -6.42 4.02 -12.08
N ASN A 92 -5.97 5.25 -11.81
CA ASN A 92 -5.21 5.59 -10.61
C ASN A 92 -6.03 5.38 -9.33
N LEU A 93 -7.33 5.70 -9.35
CA LEU A 93 -8.24 5.39 -8.24
C LEU A 93 -8.42 3.89 -8.01
N ILE A 94 -8.52 3.09 -9.09
CA ILE A 94 -8.56 1.62 -8.98
C ILE A 94 -7.23 1.10 -8.41
N CYS A 95 -6.09 1.62 -8.87
CA CYS A 95 -4.77 1.25 -8.39
C CYS A 95 -4.57 1.61 -6.90
N LEU A 96 -5.10 2.75 -6.45
CA LEU A 96 -5.14 3.11 -5.03
C LEU A 96 -5.91 2.05 -4.22
N ALA A 97 -7.10 1.67 -4.68
CA ALA A 97 -7.91 0.65 -4.03
C ALA A 97 -7.19 -0.71 -3.97
N ILE A 98 -6.52 -1.11 -5.05
CA ILE A 98 -5.72 -2.34 -5.10
C ILE A 98 -4.51 -2.25 -4.17
N THR A 99 -3.84 -1.11 -4.08
CA THR A 99 -2.66 -0.94 -3.22
C THR A 99 -3.06 -1.06 -1.74
N ILE A 100 -4.16 -0.41 -1.35
CA ILE A 100 -4.71 -0.51 0.02
C ILE A 100 -5.23 -1.93 0.27
N GLY A 101 -6.12 -2.43 -0.58
CA GLY A 101 -6.74 -3.75 -0.42
C GLY A 101 -5.73 -4.87 -0.45
N GLY A 102 -4.76 -4.83 -1.36
CA GLY A 102 -3.68 -5.80 -1.52
C GLY A 102 -2.72 -5.80 -0.33
N SER A 103 -2.24 -4.62 0.09
CA SER A 103 -1.35 -4.53 1.26
C SER A 103 -2.06 -5.01 2.54
N VAL A 104 -3.34 -4.68 2.74
CA VAL A 104 -4.14 -5.16 3.87
C VAL A 104 -4.39 -6.66 3.78
N ALA A 105 -4.79 -7.19 2.63
CA ALA A 105 -5.04 -8.62 2.44
C ALA A 105 -3.80 -9.47 2.71
N VAL A 106 -2.65 -9.08 2.13
CA VAL A 106 -1.35 -9.75 2.39
C VAL A 106 -1.00 -9.68 3.86
N SER A 107 -1.16 -8.51 4.48
CA SER A 107 -0.88 -8.33 5.91
C SER A 107 -1.77 -9.21 6.78
N LEU A 108 -3.06 -9.33 6.46
CA LEU A 108 -4.00 -10.19 7.18
C LEU A 108 -3.62 -11.67 7.04
N ILE A 109 -3.31 -12.14 5.83
CA ILE A 109 -2.84 -13.52 5.60
C ILE A 109 -1.62 -13.82 6.47
N VAL A 110 -0.63 -12.93 6.46
CA VAL A 110 0.60 -13.10 7.25
C VAL A 110 0.33 -13.04 8.75
N MET A 111 -0.57 -12.16 9.21
CA MET A 111 -0.98 -12.09 10.61
C MET A 111 -1.67 -13.38 11.07
N PHE A 112 -2.42 -14.06 10.20
CA PHE A 112 -3.03 -15.36 10.48
C PHE A 112 -2.01 -16.50 10.48
N VAL A 113 -1.07 -16.52 9.53
CA VAL A 113 0.00 -17.54 9.46
C VAL A 113 0.95 -17.42 10.66
N PHE A 114 1.32 -16.20 11.05
CA PHE A 114 2.23 -15.92 12.16
C PHE A 114 1.49 -15.39 13.39
N ARG A 115 0.46 -16.11 13.83
CA ARG A 115 -0.41 -15.71 14.95
C ARG A 115 0.33 -15.47 16.28
N HIS A 116 1.44 -16.18 16.50
CA HIS A 116 2.31 -16.07 17.68
C HIS A 116 3.46 -15.05 17.53
N SER A 117 3.56 -14.37 16.38
CA SER A 117 4.60 -13.37 16.13
C SER A 117 4.19 -11.98 16.62
N LYS A 118 5.18 -11.10 16.79
CA LYS A 118 5.00 -9.66 17.03
C LYS A 118 4.04 -9.01 16.04
N PHE A 119 4.04 -9.48 14.79
CA PHE A 119 3.14 -9.03 13.74
C PHE A 119 1.72 -9.58 13.90
N GLY A 120 1.56 -10.85 14.29
CA GLY A 120 0.26 -11.47 14.56
C GLY A 120 -0.47 -10.84 15.76
N SER A 121 0.28 -10.31 16.73
CA SER A 121 -0.30 -9.58 17.88
C SER A 121 -1.03 -8.29 17.48
N ILE A 122 -0.92 -7.84 16.22
CA ILE A 122 -1.67 -6.69 15.70
C ILE A 122 -3.18 -6.98 15.65
N LEU A 123 -3.58 -8.24 15.41
CA LEU A 123 -4.99 -8.65 15.34
C LEU A 123 -5.67 -8.70 16.71
N GLY A 124 -4.92 -8.99 17.78
CA GLY A 124 -5.46 -9.00 19.14
C GLY A 124 -4.41 -9.42 20.16
N LYS A 125 -4.71 -9.15 21.44
CA LYS A 125 -3.90 -9.63 22.56
C LYS A 125 -3.93 -11.16 22.53
N GLU A 126 -2.77 -11.80 22.48
CA GLU A 126 -2.69 -13.22 22.85
C GLU A 126 -3.27 -13.34 24.26
N LYS A 127 -4.40 -14.05 24.38
CA LYS A 127 -4.84 -14.53 25.68
C LYS A 127 -3.85 -15.61 26.07
N LYS A 128 -3.01 -15.32 27.07
CA LYS A 128 -2.47 -16.38 27.92
C LYS A 128 -3.63 -17.12 28.56
#